data_AF-A3J5N6-F1
#
_entry.id   AF-A3J5N6-F1
#
_cell.length_a   1.000
_cell.length_b   1.000
_cell.length_c   1.000
_cell.angle_alpha   90.00
_cell.angle_beta   90.00
_cell.angle_gamma   90.00
#
_symmetry.space_group_name_H-M   'P 1'
#
loop_
_entity.id
_entity.type
_entity.pdbx_description
1 polymer ?
#
loop_
_entity_poly.entity_id
_entity_poly.type
_entity_poly.pdbx_seq_one_letter_code
_entity_poly.pdbx_strand_id
1 'polypeptide(L)' 'MKKKYTVPLVFFLIGMVITTIGSLFKIMHWPGAGFMLIIGMLTEAFAIISLIIVLLKKDK' A
#
# COMPACT_ATOMS: atom_id res chain seq x y z
N MET A 1 12.61 -9.26 -14.48
CA MET A 1 11.85 -9.33 -13.21
C MET A 1 10.70 -10.31 -13.39
N LYS A 2 10.53 -11.33 -12.52
CA LYS A 2 9.37 -12.24 -12.64
C LYS A 2 8.10 -11.40 -12.50
N LYS A 3 7.24 -11.36 -13.54
CA LYS A 3 6.00 -10.54 -13.59
C LYS A 3 5.09 -10.74 -12.36
N LYS A 4 5.27 -11.87 -11.66
CA LYS A 4 4.60 -12.26 -10.41
C LYS A 4 4.72 -11.21 -9.28
N TYR A 5 5.84 -10.49 -9.19
CA TYR A 5 6.07 -9.49 -8.12
C TYR A 5 5.56 -8.09 -8.48
N THR A 6 5.25 -7.84 -9.75
CA THR A 6 4.85 -6.52 -10.24
C THR A 6 3.51 -6.10 -9.65
N VAL A 7 2.57 -7.03 -9.48
CA VAL A 7 1.22 -6.71 -8.95
C VAL A 7 1.29 -6.21 -7.51
N PRO A 8 1.89 -6.94 -6.53
CA PRO A 8 2.05 -6.42 -5.17
C PRO A 8 2.79 -5.08 -5.11
N LEU A 9 3.81 -4.89 -5.94
CA LEU A 9 4.59 -3.66 -5.97
C LEU A 9 3.76 -2.44 -6.45
N VAL A 10 2.91 -2.62 -7.46
CA VAL A 10 2.02 -1.56 -7.93
C VAL A 10 1.01 -1.17 -6.86
N PHE A 11 0.40 -2.14 -6.17
CA PHE A 11 -0.52 -1.85 -5.05
C PHE A 11 0.18 -1.13 -3.90
N PHE A 12 1.43 -1.49 -3.61
CA PHE A 12 2.23 -0.81 -2.59
C PHE A 12 2.48 0.66 -2.95
N LEU A 13 2.87 0.95 -4.20
CA LEU A 13 3.09 2.33 -4.66
C LEU A 13 1.80 3.16 -4.63
N ILE A 14 0.66 2.57 -4.99
CA ILE A 14 -0.64 3.25 -4.89
C ILE A 14 -0.97 3.57 -3.43
N GLY A 15 -0.78 2.61 -2.53
CA GLY A 15 -0.94 2.81 -1.08
C GLY A 15 -0.06 3.97 -0.58
N MET A 16 1.21 4.00 -0.98
CA MET A 16 2.18 5.03 -0.61
C MET A 16 1.74 6.44 -1.03
N VAL A 17 1.19 6.60 -2.23
CA VAL A 17 0.65 7.88 -2.70
C VAL A 17 -0.55 8.30 -1.85
N ILE A 18 -1.49 7.38 -1.57
CA ILE A 18 -2.67 7.66 -0.75
C ILE A 18 -2.26 8.04 0.68
N THR A 19 -1.33 7.32 1.29
CA THR A 19 -0.80 7.62 2.64
C THR A 19 -0.09 8.97 2.67
N THR A 20 0.66 9.32 1.62
CA THR A 20 1.34 10.62 1.49
C THR A 20 0.34 11.76 1.42
N ILE A 21 -0.71 11.63 0.59
CA ILE A 21 -1.79 12.62 0.49
C ILE A 21 -2.57 12.70 1.80
N GLY A 22 -2.88 11.57 2.43
CA GLY A 22 -3.53 11.53 3.75
C GLY A 22 -2.70 12.23 4.83
N SER A 23 -1.37 12.07 4.80
CA SER A 23 -0.44 12.73 5.71
C SER A 23 -0.42 14.25 5.51
N LEU A 24 -0.41 14.70 4.26
CA LEU A 24 -0.55 16.11 3.91
C LEU A 24 -1.88 16.69 4.44
N PHE A 25 -2.99 15.99 4.21
CA PHE A 25 -4.31 16.41 4.69
C PHE A 25 -4.40 16.43 6.21
N LYS A 26 -3.66 15.53 6.89
CA LYS A 26 -3.58 15.49 8.35
C LYS A 26 -2.85 16.72 8.89
N ILE A 27 -1.77 17.15 8.23
CA ILE A 27 -1.06 18.39 8.56
C ILE A 27 -1.97 19.61 8.33
N MET A 28 -2.76 19.60 7.25
CA MET A 28 -3.73 20.66 6.93
C MET A 28 -4.99 20.63 7.82
N HIS A 29 -5.10 19.70 8.77
CA HIS A 29 -6.27 19.52 9.67
C HIS A 29 -7.59 19.28 8.93
N TRP A 30 -7.54 18.80 7.69
CA TRP A 30 -8.74 18.56 6.91
C TRP A 30 -9.58 17.43 7.50
N PRO A 31 -10.93 17.58 7.51
CA PRO A 31 -11.82 16.53 7.99
C PRO A 31 -11.65 15.27 7.14
N GLY A 32 -11.59 14.11 7.78
CA GLY A 32 -11.41 12.83 7.08
C GLY A 32 -9.95 12.42 6.79
N ALA A 33 -8.95 13.26 7.08
CA ALA A 33 -7.54 12.91 6.89
C ALA A 33 -7.12 11.62 7.61
N GLY A 34 -7.67 11.36 8.80
CA GLY A 34 -7.44 10.13 9.53
C GLY A 34 -7.93 8.89 8.80
N PHE A 35 -9.12 8.94 8.19
CA PHE A 35 -9.66 7.83 7.41
C PHE A 35 -8.82 7.57 6.15
N MET A 36 -8.36 8.64 5.48
CA MET A 36 -7.51 8.52 4.30
C MET A 36 -6.16 7.86 4.62
N LEU A 37 -5.57 8.19 5.77
CA LEU A 37 -4.36 7.52 6.27
C LEU A 37 -4.59 6.04 6.56
N ILE A 38 -5.69 5.70 7.24
CA ILE A 38 -6.02 4.29 7.55
C ILE A 38 -6.17 3.48 6.26
N ILE A 39 -6.86 4.03 5.25
CA ILE A 39 -7.06 3.35 3.96
C ILE A 39 -5.73 3.16 3.23
N GLY A 40 -4.86 4.18 3.20
CA GLY A 40 -3.52 4.08 2.61
C GLY A 40 -2.66 3.00 3.27
N MET A 41 -2.59 3.01 4.61
CA MET A 41 -1.83 2.03 5.39
C MET A 41 -2.39 0.60 5.24
N LEU A 42 -3.72 0.42 5.19
CA LEU A 42 -4.32 -0.88 4.94
C LEU A 42 -3.99 -1.42 3.54
N THR A 43 -3.94 -0.53 2.54
CA THR A 43 -3.55 -0.88 1.17
C THR A 43 -2.09 -1.33 1.12
N GLU A 44 -1.20 -0.63 1.81
CA GLU A 44 0.22 -1.01 1.94
C GLU A 44 0.40 -2.35 2.66
N ALA A 45 -0.32 -2.56 3.77
CA ALA A 45 -0.29 -3.82 4.51
C ALA A 45 -0.74 -5.00 3.63
N PHE A 46 -1.83 -4.83 2.88
CA PHE A 46 -2.33 -5.85 1.96
C PHE A 46 -1.34 -6.15 0.82
N ALA A 47 -0.70 -5.11 0.27
CA ALA A 47 0.31 -5.26 -0.76
C ALA A 47 1.53 -6.04 -0.27
N ILE A 48 2.01 -5.75 0.95
CA ILE A 48 3.13 -6.48 1.58
C ILE A 48 2.76 -7.93 1.84
N ILE A 49 1.57 -8.21 2.39
CA ILE A 49 1.10 -9.57 2.63
C ILE A 49 1.03 -10.35 1.30
N SER A 50 0.49 -9.74 0.25
CA SER A 50 0.43 -10.35 -1.08
C SER A 50 1.83 -10.64 -1.64
N LEU A 51 2.79 -9.72 -1.44
CA LEU A 51 4.17 -9.91 -1.83
C LEU A 51 4.81 -11.09 -1.08
N ILE A 52 4.62 -11.18 0.24
CA ILE A 52 5.12 -12.27 1.08
C ILE A 52 4.56 -13.62 0.58
N ILE A 53 3.26 -13.72 0.32
CA ILE A 53 2.64 -14.95 -0.19
C ILE A 53 3.25 -15.33 -1.55
N VAL A 54 3.46 -14.35 -2.43
CA VAL A 54 4.06 -14.56 -3.75
C VAL A 54 5.51 -15.05 -3.65
N LEU A 55 6.27 -14.55 -2.68
CA LEU A 55 7.65 -14.95 -2.37
C LEU A 55 7.72 -16.35 -1.74
N LEU A 56 6.80 -16.66 -0.82
CA LEU A 56 6.73 -17.96 -0.14
C LEU A 56 6.23 -19.08 -1.05
N LYS A 57 5.51 -18.76 -2.13
CA LYS A 57 5.26 -19.71 -3.23
C LYS A 57 6.59 -20.02 -3.93
N LYS A 58 7.33 -20.98 -3.36
CA LYS A 58 8.49 -21.63 -3.95
C LYS A 58 8.11 -22.07 -5.36
N ASP A 59 8.83 -21.56 -6.37
CA ASP A 59 8.72 -22.06 -7.73
C ASP A 59 8.95 -23.58 -7.65
N LYS A 60 7.90 -24.36 -7.93
CA LYS A 60 8.08 -25.78 -8.26
C LYS A 60 8.83 -25.86 -9.57
#